data_AF-A0A953IMR1-F1
#
_entry.id   AF-A0A953IMR1-F1
#
_cell.length_a   1.000
_cell.length_b   1.000
_cell.length_c   1.000
_cell.angle_alpha   90.00
_cell.angle_beta   90.00
_cell.angle_gamma   90.00
#
_symmetry.space_group_name_H-M   'P 1'
#
loop_
_entity.id
_entity.type
_entity.pdbx_description
1 polymer ?
#
loop_
_entity_poly.entity_id
_entity_poly.type
_entity_poly.pdbx_seq_one_letter_code
_entity_poly.pdbx_strand_id
1 'polypeptide(L)'
;LLGAMALGARWGGAKASMTAAVPAFVAFDLVIDPGAVALGLWSWEGSGPYYGVPVGNLAGWAVTGISGILIVALALGRQRDRLESVPVEVALSALLHVLFFSAVCFAHDRFFPGLLGLAIVAGSGIASFTVSAAQPAALVQPGGQRCEQDERR
;
A
#
# COMPACT_ATOMS: atom_id res chain seq x y z
N LEU A 1 -0.24 4.98 1.72
CA LEU A 1 -0.11 4.67 3.16
C LEU A 1 -0.48 3.22 3.50
N LEU A 2 -1.72 2.76 3.28
CA LEU A 2 -2.14 1.41 3.69
C LEU A 2 -1.29 0.28 3.08
N GLY A 3 -0.90 0.39 1.81
CA GLY A 3 0.02 -0.58 1.19
C GLY A 3 1.39 -0.64 1.87
N ALA A 4 1.92 0.50 2.31
CA ALA A 4 3.17 0.55 3.07
C ALA A 4 3.02 -0.06 4.47
N MET A 5 1.88 0.16 5.13
CA MET A 5 1.56 -0.49 6.40
C MET A 5 1.45 -2.01 6.25
N ALA A 6 0.77 -2.50 5.21
CA ALA A 6 0.63 -3.92 4.92
C ALA A 6 2.01 -4.58 4.70
N LEU A 7 2.90 -3.92 3.96
CA LEU A 7 4.26 -4.40 3.72
C LEU A 7 5.07 -4.47 5.03
N GLY A 8 5.04 -3.41 5.83
CA GLY A 8 5.76 -3.37 7.11
C GLY A 8 5.22 -4.39 8.12
N ALA A 9 3.91 -4.63 8.14
CA ALA A 9 3.28 -5.64 9.00
C ALA A 9 3.78 -7.06 8.67
N ARG A 10 3.97 -7.36 7.39
CA ARG A 10 4.44 -8.68 6.95
C ARG A 10 5.87 -8.98 7.39
N TRP A 11 6.74 -7.97 7.43
CA TRP A 11 8.18 -8.15 7.68
C TRP A 11 8.57 -8.06 9.16
N GLY A 12 7.80 -7.36 9.98
CA GLY A 12 8.15 -7.13 11.39
C GLY A 12 6.97 -6.79 12.29
N GLY A 13 5.76 -7.20 11.91
CA GLY A 13 4.54 -7.03 12.70
C GLY A 13 4.03 -5.60 12.79
N ALA A 14 3.07 -5.37 13.68
CA ALA A 14 2.42 -4.07 13.84
C ALA A 14 3.38 -2.90 14.11
N LYS A 15 4.50 -3.14 14.84
CA LYS A 15 5.50 -2.11 15.11
C LYS A 15 6.21 -1.66 13.85
N ALA A 16 6.73 -2.60 13.05
CA ALA A 16 7.40 -2.28 11.79
C ALA A 16 6.44 -1.61 10.80
N SER A 17 5.18 -2.08 10.74
CA SER A 17 4.09 -1.43 9.98
C SER A 17 3.98 0.05 10.30
N MET A 18 3.88 0.41 11.58
CA MET A 18 3.68 1.80 11.99
C MET A 18 4.92 2.68 11.77
N THR A 19 6.12 2.15 11.98
CA THR A 19 7.36 2.94 11.85
C THR A 19 7.82 3.11 10.41
N ALA A 20 7.64 2.09 9.57
CA ALA A 20 8.12 2.11 8.18
C ALA A 20 7.12 2.75 7.20
N ALA A 21 5.85 2.85 7.57
CA ALA A 21 4.80 3.30 6.65
C ALA A 21 4.96 4.74 6.17
N VAL A 22 5.34 5.69 7.05
CA VAL A 22 5.52 7.09 6.64
C VAL A 22 6.74 7.25 5.73
N PRO A 23 7.95 6.74 6.07
CA PRO A 23 9.09 6.78 5.16
C PRO A 23 8.81 6.15 3.81
N ALA A 24 8.17 4.96 3.78
CA ALA A 24 7.81 4.30 2.54
C ALA A 24 6.77 5.10 1.73
N PHE A 25 5.81 5.75 2.40
CA PHE A 25 4.81 6.56 1.74
C PHE A 25 5.41 7.80 1.07
N VAL A 26 6.35 8.47 1.75
CA VAL A 26 7.14 9.57 1.15
C VAL A 26 8.07 9.04 0.04
N ALA A 27 8.62 7.83 0.18
CA ALA A 27 9.43 7.23 -0.87
C ALA A 27 8.62 6.91 -2.13
N PHE A 28 7.33 6.56 -2.00
CA PHE A 28 6.44 6.40 -3.15
C PHE A 28 6.22 7.73 -3.86
N ASP A 29 6.04 8.83 -3.10
CA ASP A 29 5.91 10.19 -3.63
C ASP A 29 7.12 10.62 -4.46
N LEU A 30 8.33 10.28 -3.99
CA LEU A 30 9.58 10.53 -4.71
C LEU A 30 9.67 9.87 -6.09
N VAL A 31 8.78 8.93 -6.40
CA VAL A 31 8.70 8.23 -7.70
C VAL A 31 7.49 8.71 -8.50
N ILE A 32 6.33 8.76 -7.86
CA ILE A 32 5.05 9.08 -8.50
C ILE A 32 5.04 10.54 -8.98
N ASP A 33 5.49 11.47 -8.15
CA ASP A 33 5.39 12.90 -8.44
C ASP A 33 6.25 13.35 -9.62
N PRO A 34 7.55 13.00 -9.69
CA PRO A 34 8.34 13.28 -10.88
C PRO A 34 7.74 12.73 -12.17
N GLY A 35 7.16 11.53 -12.13
CA GLY A 35 6.54 10.90 -13.30
C GLY A 35 5.24 11.59 -13.70
N ALA A 36 4.41 12.01 -12.75
CA ALA A 36 3.22 12.78 -13.02
C ALA A 36 3.51 14.20 -13.52
N VAL A 37 4.59 14.85 -13.05
CA VAL A 37 5.11 16.09 -13.67
C VAL A 37 5.50 15.83 -15.12
N ALA A 38 6.18 14.69 -15.39
CA ALA A 38 6.61 14.32 -16.74
C ALA A 38 5.46 14.19 -17.73
N LEU A 39 4.33 13.65 -17.25
CA LEU A 39 3.11 13.48 -18.01
C LEU A 39 2.25 14.76 -18.08
N GLY A 40 2.65 15.84 -17.39
CA GLY A 40 1.86 17.08 -17.30
C GLY A 40 0.58 16.93 -16.47
N LEU A 41 0.47 15.88 -15.65
CA LEU A 41 -0.67 15.68 -14.74
C LEU A 41 -0.61 16.65 -13.55
N TRP A 42 0.60 17.02 -13.14
CA TRP A 42 0.85 18.02 -12.10
C TRP A 42 1.71 19.16 -12.61
N SER A 43 1.37 20.36 -12.15
CA SER A 43 2.15 21.58 -12.34
C SER A 43 2.00 22.44 -11.09
N TRP A 44 3.05 23.19 -10.76
CA TRP A 44 3.09 24.09 -9.60
C TRP A 44 3.52 25.48 -10.05
N GLU A 45 3.06 26.50 -9.31
CA GLU A 45 3.59 27.85 -9.44
C GLU A 45 5.01 27.90 -8.89
N GLY A 46 6.00 27.86 -9.80
CA GLY A 46 7.41 27.66 -9.48
C GLY A 46 7.79 26.19 -9.51
N SER A 47 8.75 25.83 -10.37
CA SER A 47 9.26 24.46 -10.42
C SER A 47 10.02 24.16 -9.13
N GLY A 48 9.65 23.06 -8.47
CA GLY A 48 10.40 22.58 -7.33
C GLY A 48 11.72 21.93 -7.75
N PRO A 49 12.71 21.89 -6.84
CA PRO A 49 14.06 21.41 -7.14
C PRO A 49 14.11 19.91 -7.47
N TYR A 50 13.09 19.14 -7.09
CA TYR A 50 13.03 17.70 -7.33
C TYR A 50 12.16 17.40 -8.56
N TYR A 51 12.74 17.46 -9.76
CA TYR A 51 12.04 17.18 -11.03
C TYR A 51 10.75 17.99 -11.25
N GLY A 52 10.71 19.23 -10.73
CA GLY A 52 9.53 20.10 -10.78
C GLY A 52 8.64 20.03 -9.54
N VAL A 53 8.89 19.09 -8.63
CA VAL A 53 8.12 18.88 -7.40
C VAL A 53 8.67 19.73 -6.25
N PRO A 54 7.87 20.61 -5.62
CA PRO A 54 8.30 21.42 -4.49
C PRO A 54 8.60 20.60 -3.23
N VAL A 55 9.60 21.03 -2.43
CA VAL A 55 9.93 20.36 -1.15
C VAL A 55 8.74 20.34 -0.19
N GLY A 56 7.88 21.37 -0.25
CA GLY A 56 6.65 21.44 0.54
C GLY A 56 5.67 20.29 0.27
N ASN A 57 5.68 19.71 -0.94
CA ASN A 57 4.84 18.56 -1.29
C ASN A 57 5.26 17.31 -0.51
N LEU A 58 6.55 16.99 -0.51
CA LEU A 58 7.10 15.86 0.24
C LEU A 58 6.83 16.01 1.74
N ALA A 59 6.97 17.22 2.27
CA ALA A 59 6.62 17.53 3.66
C ALA A 59 5.13 17.32 3.93
N GLY A 60 4.26 17.74 3.00
CA GLY A 60 2.82 17.51 3.05
C GLY A 60 2.47 16.02 3.10
N TRP A 61 3.15 15.18 2.31
CA TRP A 61 2.97 13.73 2.37
C TRP A 61 3.49 13.10 3.66
N ALA A 62 4.57 13.62 4.23
CA ALA A 62 5.05 13.18 5.54
C ALA A 62 4.00 13.49 6.63
N VAL A 63 3.48 14.72 6.68
CA VAL A 63 2.42 15.12 7.62
C VAL A 63 1.16 14.26 7.40
N THR A 64 0.71 14.11 6.16
CA THR A 64 -0.44 13.28 5.81
C THR A 64 -0.25 11.82 6.24
N GLY A 65 0.95 11.27 6.04
CA GLY A 65 1.32 9.94 6.49
C GLY A 65 1.24 9.80 8.02
N ILE A 66 1.81 10.77 8.76
CA ILE A 66 1.76 10.80 10.23
C ILE A 66 0.30 10.88 10.71
N SER A 67 -0.50 11.78 10.15
CA SER A 67 -1.92 11.90 10.47
C SER A 67 -2.67 10.60 10.19
N GLY A 68 -2.42 9.95 9.05
CA GLY A 68 -3.02 8.67 8.72
C GLY A 68 -2.62 7.55 9.69
N ILE A 69 -1.35 7.49 10.09
CA ILE A 69 -0.89 6.53 11.11
C ILE A 69 -1.55 6.80 12.45
N LEU A 70 -1.69 8.06 12.85
CA LEU A 70 -2.38 8.43 14.08
C LEU A 70 -3.84 7.98 14.05
N ILE A 71 -4.55 8.23 12.95
CA ILE A 71 -5.94 7.79 12.77
C ILE A 71 -6.04 6.26 12.89
N VAL A 72 -5.18 5.51 12.20
CA VAL A 72 -5.20 4.04 12.27
C VAL A 72 -4.84 3.55 13.67
N ALA A 73 -3.86 4.15 14.33
CA ALA A 73 -3.45 3.78 15.69
C ALA A 73 -4.55 4.04 16.72
N LEU A 74 -5.30 5.13 16.57
CA LEU A 74 -6.46 5.45 17.41
C LEU A 74 -7.64 4.51 17.13
N ALA A 75 -7.94 4.24 15.86
CA ALA A 75 -9.04 3.37 15.46
C ALA A 75 -8.82 1.91 15.92
N LEU A 76 -7.58 1.41 15.87
CA LEU A 76 -7.26 0.06 16.31
C LEU A 76 -7.03 -0.04 17.83
N GLY A 77 -6.63 1.04 18.49
CA GLY A 77 -6.38 1.05 19.94
C GLY A 77 -5.37 -0.01 20.36
N ARG A 78 -5.82 -0.99 21.16
CA ARG A 78 -5.02 -2.17 21.59
C ARG A 78 -4.97 -3.29 20.55
N GLN A 79 -5.81 -3.26 19.52
CA GLN A 79 -5.91 -4.28 18.48
C GLN A 79 -4.96 -4.03 17.30
N ARG A 80 -3.76 -3.49 17.55
CA ARG A 80 -2.80 -3.13 16.49
C ARG A 80 -2.28 -4.35 15.74
N ASP A 81 -2.28 -5.50 16.39
CA ASP A 81 -1.90 -6.79 15.81
C ASP A 81 -2.82 -7.17 14.62
N ARG A 82 -4.02 -6.57 14.51
CA ARG A 82 -4.88 -6.71 13.32
C ARG A 82 -4.23 -6.19 12.04
N LEU A 83 -3.21 -5.33 12.13
CA LEU A 83 -2.42 -4.92 10.96
C LEU A 83 -1.71 -6.10 10.29
N GLU A 84 -1.40 -7.16 11.05
CA GLU A 84 -0.76 -8.37 10.54
C GLU A 84 -1.73 -9.24 9.74
N SER A 85 -3.04 -9.04 9.93
CA SER A 85 -4.09 -9.69 9.14
C SER A 85 -4.45 -8.94 7.85
N VAL A 86 -3.83 -7.78 7.59
CA VAL A 86 -4.09 -7.01 6.38
C VAL A 86 -3.59 -7.79 5.17
N PRO A 87 -4.45 -8.04 4.16
CA PRO A 87 -4.05 -8.75 2.96
C PRO A 87 -2.91 -8.03 2.24
N VAL A 88 -1.95 -8.81 1.74
CA VAL A 88 -0.76 -8.26 1.08
C VAL A 88 -1.08 -7.64 -0.28
N GLU A 89 -2.22 -8.02 -0.84
CA GLU A 89 -2.83 -7.45 -2.04
C GLU A 89 -3.07 -5.95 -1.90
N VAL A 90 -3.26 -5.45 -0.68
CA VAL A 90 -3.34 -4.01 -0.39
C VAL A 90 -2.01 -3.31 -0.72
N ALA A 91 -0.87 -3.98 -0.51
CA ALA A 91 0.44 -3.48 -0.91
C ALA A 91 0.66 -3.56 -2.44
N LEU A 92 0.12 -4.59 -3.10
CA LEU A 92 0.27 -4.76 -4.56
C LEU A 92 -0.22 -3.55 -5.34
N SER A 93 -1.37 -2.98 -4.98
CA SER A 93 -1.89 -1.78 -5.67
C SER A 93 -0.89 -0.62 -5.61
N ALA A 94 -0.29 -0.36 -4.45
CA ALA A 94 0.72 0.68 -4.28
C ALA A 94 2.00 0.36 -5.06
N LEU A 95 2.47 -0.89 -5.03
CA LEU A 95 3.67 -1.33 -5.75
C LEU A 95 3.50 -1.25 -7.26
N LEU A 96 2.32 -1.58 -7.78
CA LEU A 96 2.00 -1.44 -9.20
C LEU A 96 1.98 0.03 -9.63
N HIS A 97 1.46 0.93 -8.80
CA HIS A 97 1.54 2.38 -9.09
C HIS A 97 3.00 2.86 -9.11
N VAL A 98 3.81 2.45 -8.14
CA VAL A 98 5.24 2.78 -8.11
C VAL A 98 5.95 2.23 -9.34
N LEU A 99 5.69 0.98 -9.71
CA LEU A 99 6.27 0.35 -10.90
C LEU A 99 5.86 1.07 -12.19
N PHE A 100 4.58 1.41 -12.33
CA PHE A 100 4.06 2.18 -13.46
C PHE A 100 4.78 3.53 -13.58
N PHE A 101 4.82 4.32 -12.51
CA PHE A 101 5.49 5.61 -12.53
C PHE A 101 7.01 5.50 -12.65
N SER A 102 7.63 4.38 -12.24
CA SER A 102 9.04 4.11 -12.52
C SER A 102 9.29 4.00 -14.02
N ALA A 103 8.44 3.27 -14.75
CA ALA A 103 8.53 3.15 -16.20
C ALA A 103 8.32 4.51 -16.90
N VAL A 104 7.35 5.31 -16.43
CA VAL A 104 7.15 6.70 -16.89
C VAL A 104 8.40 7.54 -16.66
N CYS A 105 9.02 7.43 -15.49
CA CYS A 105 10.25 8.16 -15.17
C CYS A 105 11.38 7.81 -16.15
N PHE A 106 11.57 6.53 -16.48
CA PHE A 106 12.56 6.14 -17.50
C PHE A 106 12.23 6.66 -18.89
N ALA A 107 10.95 6.66 -19.28
CA ALA A 107 10.50 7.16 -20.57
C ALA A 107 10.73 8.68 -20.75
N HIS A 108 10.94 9.42 -19.65
CA HIS A 108 11.19 10.85 -19.66
C HIS A 108 12.51 11.24 -18.95
N ASP A 109 13.54 10.39 -19.05
CA ASP A 109 14.92 10.66 -18.58
C ASP A 109 15.08 10.99 -17.08
N ARG A 110 14.09 10.61 -16.26
CA ARG A 110 14.11 10.74 -14.79
C ARG A 110 14.67 9.46 -14.17
N PHE A 111 15.95 9.19 -14.45
CA PHE A 111 16.59 7.94 -14.04
C PHE A 111 16.61 7.72 -12.52
N PHE A 112 16.86 8.78 -11.73
CA PHE A 112 16.92 8.64 -10.26
C PHE A 112 15.57 8.21 -9.66
N PRO A 113 14.43 8.87 -9.94
CA PRO A 113 13.11 8.40 -9.51
C PRO A 113 12.78 7.00 -10.03
N GLY A 114 13.10 6.70 -11.29
CA GLY A 114 12.84 5.38 -11.89
C GLY A 114 13.59 4.25 -11.18
N LEU A 115 14.88 4.44 -10.89
CA LEU A 115 15.70 3.45 -10.17
C LEU A 115 15.25 3.29 -8.71
N LEU A 116 14.87 4.38 -8.05
CA LEU A 116 14.32 4.33 -6.69
C LEU A 116 13.05 3.48 -6.65
N GLY A 117 12.14 3.66 -7.59
CA GLY A 117 10.92 2.87 -7.65
C GLY A 117 11.17 1.38 -7.92
N LEU A 118 12.12 1.04 -8.81
CA LEU A 118 12.56 -0.35 -8.99
C LEU A 118 13.16 -0.94 -7.71
N ALA A 119 13.97 -0.16 -6.97
CA ALA A 119 14.55 -0.59 -5.71
C ALA A 119 13.49 -0.85 -4.63
N ILE A 120 12.48 0.02 -4.53
CA ILE A 120 11.32 -0.16 -3.63
C ILE A 120 10.58 -1.45 -3.99
N VAL A 121 10.31 -1.66 -5.28
CA VAL A 121 9.58 -2.83 -5.78
C VAL A 121 10.38 -4.11 -5.53
N ALA A 122 11.67 -4.14 -5.87
CA ALA A 122 12.53 -5.30 -5.60
C ALA A 122 12.66 -5.58 -4.09
N GLY A 123 12.85 -4.53 -3.29
CA GLY A 123 12.96 -4.59 -1.83
C GLY A 123 11.65 -4.99 -1.13
N SER A 124 10.49 -4.90 -1.79
CA SER A 124 9.21 -5.31 -1.22
C SER A 124 8.95 -6.83 -1.28
N GLY A 125 9.78 -7.58 -2.02
CA GLY A 125 9.70 -9.04 -2.06
C GLY A 125 8.58 -9.59 -2.96
N ILE A 126 8.34 -9.00 -4.14
CA ILE A 126 7.27 -9.42 -5.08
C ILE A 126 7.25 -10.93 -5.36
N ALA A 127 8.41 -11.59 -5.35
CA ALA A 127 8.53 -13.04 -5.55
C ALA A 127 7.77 -13.89 -4.51
N SER A 128 7.37 -13.31 -3.37
CA SER A 128 6.58 -14.00 -2.33
C SER A 128 5.06 -13.80 -2.45
N PHE A 129 4.58 -13.09 -3.48
CA PHE A 129 3.16 -12.89 -3.72
C PHE A 129 2.58 -14.06 -4.53
N THR A 130 2.43 -15.22 -3.87
CA THR A 130 1.41 -16.17 -4.32
C THR A 130 0.06 -15.51 -4.05
N VAL A 131 -0.60 -15.03 -5.10
CA VAL A 131 -2.03 -14.74 -5.03
C VAL A 131 -2.69 -16.07 -4.66
N SER A 132 -3.04 -16.24 -3.39
CA SER A 132 -3.89 -17.34 -2.99
C SER A 132 -5.20 -17.06 -3.69
N ALA A 133 -5.45 -17.76 -4.81
CA ALA A 133 -6.74 -17.71 -5.47
C ALA A 133 -7.76 -18.01 -4.38
N ALA A 134 -8.54 -16.99 -4.01
CA ALA A 134 -9.56 -17.13 -2.99
C ALA A 134 -10.37 -18.36 -3.36
N GLN A 135 -10.34 -19.37 -2.49
CA GLN A 135 -11.19 -20.54 -2.61
C GLN A 135 -12.61 -19.98 -2.75
N PRO A 136 -13.33 -20.24 -3.87
CA PRO A 136 -14.70 -19.74 -3.98
C PRO A 136 -15.43 -20.27 -2.76
N ALA A 137 -15.98 -19.33 -1.98
CA ALA A 137 -16.72 -19.61 -0.77
C ALA A 137 -17.63 -20.79 -1.07
N ALA A 138 -17.41 -21.90 -0.36
CA ALA A 138 -18.21 -23.10 -0.52
C ALA A 138 -19.67 -22.67 -0.47
N LEU A 139 -20.33 -22.78 -1.62
CA LEU A 139 -21.75 -22.54 -1.78
C LEU A 139 -22.44 -23.26 -0.63
N VAL A 140 -23.17 -22.47 0.17
CA VAL A 140 -24.31 -22.85 0.99
C VAL A 140 -24.63 -24.34 0.88
N GLN A 141 -24.22 -25.13 1.88
CA GLN A 141 -24.75 -26.48 2.04
C GLN A 141 -26.25 -26.32 2.33
N PRO A 142 -27.17 -26.81 1.49
CA PRO A 142 -28.58 -26.73 1.81
C PRO A 142 -28.88 -27.71 2.94
N GLY A 143 -29.36 -27.16 4.07
CA GLY A 143 -30.26 -27.84 4.99
C GLY A 143 -29.70 -29.04 5.73
N GLY A 144 -29.09 -28.79 6.90
CA GLY A 144 -28.95 -29.79 7.93
C GLY A 144 -30.31 -30.36 8.36
N GLN A 145 -30.34 -31.68 8.53
CA GLN A 145 -31.45 -32.47 9.06
C GLN A 145 -31.90 -32.02 10.46
N ARG A 146 -33.23 -31.88 10.64
CA ARG A 146 -34.07 -32.05 11.86
C ARG A 146 -35.48 -31.56 11.47
N CYS A 147 -36.60 -32.19 11.76
CA CYS A 147 -37.00 -33.00 12.90
C CYS A 147 -38.30 -33.74 12.49
N GLU A 148 -38.32 -35.08 12.47
CA GLU A 148 -39.58 -35.83 12.32
C GLU A 148 -39.52 -37.07 13.22
N GLN A 149 -39.61 -36.80 14.53
CA GLN A 149 -39.96 -37.78 15.55
C GLN A 149 -40.78 -37.04 16.61
N ASP A 150 -42.09 -36.88 16.37
CA ASP A 150 -43.08 -36.82 17.46
C ASP A 150 -44.53 -36.94 16.97
N GLU A 151 -44.95 -38.08 16.41
CA GLU A 151 -46.39 -38.39 16.23
C GLU A 151 -46.70 -39.88 16.43
N ARG A 152 -46.14 -40.48 17.49
CA ARG A 152 -46.71 -41.70 18.08
C ARG A 152 -46.50 -41.73 19.60
N ARG A 153 -47.47 -41.18 20.33
CA ARG A 153 -48.08 -41.76 21.54
C ARG A 153 -49.19 -40.88 22.08
#